data_AF-A0AAU3JPM0-F1
#
_entry.id   AF-A0AAU3JPM0-F1
#
_cell.length_a   1.000
_cell.length_b   1.000
_cell.length_c   1.000
_cell.angle_alpha   90.00
_cell.angle_beta   90.00
_cell.angle_gamma   90.00
#
_symmetry.space_group_name_H-M   'P 1'
#
loop_
_entity.id
_entity.type
_entity.pdbx_description
1 polymer ?
#
loop_
_entity_poly.entity_id
_entity_poly.type
_entity_poly.pdbx_seq_one_letter_code
_entity_poly.pdbx_strand_id
1 'polypeptide(L)'
;MPEPVAHLARTVAANRKDHATIGALTPSRWLFPGGQPGRPISTTQLTQRLNRLGLRPNQARSTALFQLATEIPAAILARTLGIHTDVAVAWQRLSAGDWATYAAEISQRARPT
;
A
#
# COMPACT_ATOMS: atom_id res chain seq x y z
N MET A 1 -5.90 -4.09 9.60
CA MET A 1 -4.49 -4.06 9.16
C MET A 1 -3.77 -5.24 9.79
N PRO A 2 -2.87 -5.92 9.07
CA PRO A 2 -2.10 -7.02 9.64
C PRO A 2 -1.07 -6.51 10.66
N GLU A 3 -0.83 -7.31 11.70
CA GLU A 3 0.37 -7.20 12.54
C GLU A 3 1.56 -7.72 11.71
N PRO A 4 2.77 -7.14 11.72
CA PRO A 4 3.36 -6.11 12.59
C PRO A 4 3.14 -4.64 12.15
N VAL A 5 2.53 -4.42 10.99
CA VAL A 5 2.34 -3.07 10.42
C VAL A 5 1.41 -2.24 11.30
N ALA A 6 0.39 -2.87 11.89
CA ALA A 6 -0.53 -2.21 12.81
C ALA A 6 0.19 -1.64 14.05
N HIS A 7 1.16 -2.36 14.63
CA HIS A 7 1.99 -1.82 15.71
C HIS A 7 2.78 -0.60 15.27
N LEU A 8 3.47 -0.66 14.12
CA LEU A 8 4.22 0.49 13.60
C LEU A 8 3.32 1.72 13.38
N ALA A 9 2.13 1.53 12.82
CA ALA A 9 1.17 2.62 12.62
C ALA A 9 0.74 3.27 13.94
N ARG A 10 0.46 2.47 14.98
CA ARG A 10 0.14 2.97 16.33
C ARG A 10 1.32 3.72 16.95
N THR A 11 2.53 3.18 16.83
CA THR A 11 3.75 3.82 17.32
C THR A 11 4.01 5.16 16.64
N VAL A 12 3.82 5.26 15.33
CA VAL A 12 3.94 6.53 14.59
C VAL A 12 2.84 7.50 15.01
N ALA A 13 1.60 7.05 15.17
CA ALA A 13 0.48 7.89 15.61
C ALA A 13 0.70 8.47 17.02
N ALA A 14 1.26 7.68 17.94
CA ALA A 14 1.59 8.11 19.29
C ALA A 14 2.77 9.10 19.35
N ASN A 15 3.73 8.99 18.43
CA ASN A 15 4.97 9.78 18.42
C ASN A 15 4.99 10.89 17.35
N ARG A 16 3.84 11.28 16.80
CA ARG A 16 3.76 12.33 15.79
C ARG A 16 4.26 13.65 16.37
N LYS A 17 5.37 14.16 15.83
CA LYS A 17 5.92 15.47 16.19
C LYS A 17 5.29 16.52 15.29
N ASP A 18 4.47 17.38 15.88
CA ASP A 18 3.90 18.51 15.18
C ASP A 18 4.97 19.57 14.95
N HIS A 19 5.61 19.50 13.78
CA HIS A 19 6.63 20.47 13.37
C HIS A 19 6.05 21.87 13.12
N ALA A 20 4.73 22.02 13.15
CA ALA A 20 4.05 23.22 12.69
C ALA A 20 3.69 24.23 13.78
N THR A 21 3.84 23.91 15.08
CA THR A 21 3.59 24.93 16.12
C THR A 21 4.30 24.59 17.41
N ILE A 22 5.30 25.40 17.78
CA ILE A 22 5.60 25.68 19.18
C ILE A 22 4.32 26.37 19.72
N GLY A 23 3.36 25.59 20.24
CA GLY A 23 2.06 26.10 20.73
C GLY A 23 0.78 25.47 20.15
N ALA A 24 0.84 24.40 19.33
CA ALA A 24 -0.38 23.70 18.92
C ALA A 24 -0.93 22.90 20.11
N LEU A 25 -2.06 23.34 20.65
CA LEU A 25 -2.79 22.66 21.73
C LEU A 25 -3.45 21.35 21.27
N THR A 26 -3.45 21.06 19.96
CA THR A 26 -4.12 19.89 19.38
C THR A 26 -3.16 19.10 18.51
N PRO A 27 -3.06 17.77 18.72
CA PRO A 27 -2.15 16.94 17.94
C PRO A 27 -2.58 16.90 16.46
N SER A 28 -1.62 16.87 15.54
CA SER A 28 -1.94 16.82 14.10
C SER A 28 -2.84 15.63 13.75
N ARG A 29 -3.86 15.92 12.94
CA ARG A 29 -4.74 14.92 12.31
C ARG A 29 -4.02 14.00 11.33
N TRP A 30 -2.83 14.38 10.86
CA TRP A 30 -2.05 13.63 9.88
C TRP A 30 -1.02 12.72 10.56
N LEU A 31 -0.94 11.47 10.11
CA LEU A 31 0.07 10.51 10.58
C LEU A 31 1.50 11.01 10.32
N PHE A 32 1.70 11.70 9.21
CA PHE A 32 2.96 12.37 8.85
C PHE A 32 2.70 13.87 8.66
N PRO A 33 2.86 14.69 9.72
CA PRO A 33 2.66 16.13 9.63
C PRO A 33 3.71 16.79 8.74
N GLY A 34 3.29 17.78 7.95
CA GLY A 34 4.16 18.63 7.16
C GLY A 34 4.67 19.84 7.95
N GLY A 35 5.47 20.69 7.31
CA GLY A 35 5.96 21.93 7.91
C GLY A 35 4.91 23.04 8.04
N GLN A 36 3.79 22.94 7.31
CA GLN A 36 2.66 23.88 7.41
C GLN A 36 1.58 23.32 8.34
N PRO A 37 1.01 24.13 9.26
CA PRO A 37 -0.07 23.71 10.14
C PRO A 37 -1.24 23.10 9.38
N GLY A 38 -1.74 21.97 9.88
CA GLY A 38 -2.90 21.28 9.30
C GLY A 38 -2.65 20.58 7.96
N ARG A 39 -1.42 20.61 7.41
CA ARG A 39 -1.08 19.96 6.14
C ARG A 39 -0.23 18.70 6.36
N PRO A 40 -0.44 17.65 5.54
CA PRO A 40 0.44 16.50 5.55
C PRO A 40 1.81 16.86 4.95
N ILE A 41 2.82 16.04 5.22
CA ILE A 41 4.07 16.07 4.48
C ILE A 41 3.78 15.82 2.99
N SER A 42 4.48 16.52 2.09
CA SER A 42 4.34 16.25 0.66
C SER A 42 4.90 14.88 0.30
N THR A 43 4.38 14.27 -0.75
CA THR A 43 4.81 12.96 -1.25
C THR A 43 6.31 12.95 -1.56
N THR A 44 6.83 14.01 -2.18
CA THR A 44 8.25 14.18 -2.50
C THR A 44 9.11 14.21 -1.24
N GLN A 45 8.71 14.99 -0.23
CA GLN A 45 9.46 15.10 1.02
C GLN A 45 9.42 13.79 1.83
N LEU A 46 8.27 13.11 1.85
CA LEU A 46 8.15 11.79 2.48
C LEU A 46 9.06 10.77 1.79
N THR A 47 9.05 10.75 0.45
CA THR A 47 9.89 9.87 -0.36
C THR A 47 11.37 10.13 -0.09
N GLN A 48 11.80 11.38 -0.07
CA GLN A 48 13.17 11.74 0.27
C GLN A 48 13.56 11.30 1.69
N ARG A 49 12.67 11.50 2.67
CA ARG A 49 12.92 11.08 4.06
C ARG A 49 13.08 9.58 4.17
N LEU A 50 12.21 8.81 3.53
CA LEU A 50 12.31 7.35 3.47
C LEU A 50 13.60 6.91 2.75
N ASN A 51 13.95 7.58 1.65
CA ASN A 51 15.18 7.30 0.91
C ASN A 51 16.44 7.50 1.76
N ARG A 52 16.48 8.54 2.61
CA ARG A 52 17.59 8.77 3.55
C ARG A 52 17.71 7.68 4.61
N LEU A 53 16.60 7.01 4.95
CA LEU A 53 16.56 5.85 5.85
C LEU A 53 16.87 4.53 5.12
N GLY A 54 17.28 4.58 3.85
CA GLY A 54 17.55 3.39 3.03
C GLY A 54 16.30 2.73 2.44
N LEU A 55 15.10 3.23 2.75
CA LEU A 55 13.85 2.70 2.23
C LEU A 55 13.58 3.30 0.85
N ARG A 56 13.34 2.46 -0.16
CA ARG A 56 12.98 2.88 -1.52
C ARG A 56 11.48 2.60 -1.73
N PRO A 57 10.57 3.58 -1.52
CA PRO A 57 9.13 3.31 -1.42
C PRO A 57 8.54 2.69 -2.70
N ASN A 58 8.97 3.17 -3.87
CA ASN A 58 8.49 2.64 -5.14
C ASN A 58 8.96 1.21 -5.37
N GLN A 59 10.24 0.92 -5.07
CA GLN A 59 10.78 -0.43 -5.22
C GLN A 59 10.09 -1.38 -4.24
N ALA A 60 10.00 -1.02 -2.97
CA ALA A 60 9.31 -1.82 -1.95
C ALA A 60 7.84 -2.09 -2.32
N ARG A 61 7.15 -1.08 -2.87
CA ARG A 61 5.78 -1.26 -3.38
C ARG A 61 5.74 -2.25 -4.53
N SER A 62 6.60 -2.11 -5.53
CA SER A 62 6.65 -3.04 -6.65
C SER A 62 6.93 -4.46 -6.17
N THR A 63 7.91 -4.67 -5.28
CA THR A 63 8.24 -6.00 -4.75
C THR A 63 7.06 -6.61 -4.00
N ALA A 64 6.38 -5.84 -3.15
CA ALA A 64 5.19 -6.33 -2.44
C ALA A 64 4.03 -6.67 -3.40
N LEU A 65 3.85 -5.87 -4.46
CA LEU A 65 2.86 -6.16 -5.51
C LEU A 65 3.20 -7.43 -6.29
N PHE A 66 4.47 -7.63 -6.63
CA PHE A 66 4.96 -8.84 -7.29
C PHE A 66 4.69 -10.09 -6.43
N GLN A 67 5.06 -10.04 -5.15
CA GLN A 67 4.78 -11.13 -4.21
C GLN A 67 3.28 -11.44 -4.14
N LEU A 68 2.46 -10.40 -3.98
CA LEU A 68 1.02 -10.56 -3.92
C LEU A 68 0.44 -11.13 -5.23
N ALA A 69 0.95 -10.71 -6.39
CA ALA A 69 0.50 -11.19 -7.69
C ALA A 69 0.87 -12.66 -7.98
N THR A 70 1.86 -13.22 -7.27
CA THR A 70 2.11 -14.67 -7.26
C THR A 70 1.08 -15.41 -6.41
N GLU A 71 0.64 -14.82 -5.30
CA GLU A 71 -0.20 -15.47 -4.27
C GLU A 71 -1.71 -15.29 -4.47
N ILE A 72 -2.16 -14.31 -5.25
CA ILE A 72 -3.60 -14.09 -5.53
C ILE A 72 -3.90 -13.85 -7.02
N PRO A 73 -5.10 -14.21 -7.51
CA PRO A 73 -5.48 -13.97 -8.90
C PRO A 73 -5.55 -12.48 -9.23
N ALA A 74 -5.27 -12.11 -10.49
CA ALA A 74 -5.33 -10.72 -10.97
C ALA A 74 -6.67 -10.02 -10.67
N ALA A 75 -7.81 -10.73 -10.77
CA ALA A 75 -9.11 -10.13 -10.48
C ALA A 75 -9.26 -9.75 -8.98
N ILE A 76 -8.77 -10.59 -8.08
CA ILE A 76 -8.78 -10.30 -6.64
C ILE A 76 -7.79 -9.18 -6.35
N LEU A 77 -6.62 -9.20 -6.98
CA LEU A 77 -5.60 -8.16 -6.84
C LEU A 77 -6.11 -6.79 -7.31
N ALA A 78 -6.78 -6.73 -8.47
CA ALA A 78 -7.42 -5.53 -9.01
C ALA A 78 -8.44 -4.95 -8.04
N ARG A 79 -9.34 -5.79 -7.51
CA ARG A 79 -10.36 -5.39 -6.53
C ARG A 79 -9.74 -4.91 -5.22
N THR A 80 -8.73 -5.61 -4.72
CA THR A 80 -8.11 -5.33 -3.41
C THR A 80 -7.30 -4.03 -3.44
N LEU A 81 -6.66 -3.74 -4.57
CA LEU A 81 -5.81 -2.56 -4.73
C LEU A 81 -6.50 -1.39 -5.43
N GLY A 82 -7.73 -1.58 -5.93
CA GLY A 82 -8.47 -0.58 -6.69
C GLY A 82 -7.78 -0.20 -8.00
N ILE A 83 -7.09 -1.14 -8.65
CA ILE A 83 -6.40 -0.92 -9.93
C ILE A 83 -7.15 -1.60 -11.08
N HIS A 84 -6.90 -1.14 -12.31
CA HIS A 84 -7.50 -1.75 -13.49
C HIS A 84 -7.11 -3.23 -13.65
N THR A 85 -8.04 -4.07 -14.09
CA THR A 85 -7.80 -5.51 -14.25
C THR A 85 -6.62 -5.80 -15.19
N ASP A 86 -6.47 -5.05 -16.28
CA ASP A 86 -5.34 -5.22 -17.20
C ASP A 86 -3.99 -4.97 -16.54
N VAL A 87 -3.93 -3.99 -15.63
CA VAL A 87 -2.72 -3.70 -14.86
C VAL A 87 -2.43 -4.88 -13.93
N ALA A 88 -3.45 -5.41 -13.25
CA ALA A 88 -3.29 -6.59 -12.41
C ALA A 88 -2.85 -7.85 -13.19
N VAL A 89 -3.39 -8.05 -14.40
CA VAL A 89 -2.99 -9.16 -15.29
C VAL A 89 -1.53 -9.00 -15.74
N ALA A 90 -1.11 -7.79 -16.09
CA ALA A 90 0.28 -7.50 -16.44
C ALA A 90 1.22 -7.85 -15.28
N TRP A 91 0.89 -7.44 -14.06
CA TRP A 91 1.67 -7.79 -12.87
C TRP A 91 1.70 -9.30 -12.63
N GLN A 92 0.58 -10.01 -12.76
CA GLN A 92 0.53 -11.46 -12.59
C GLN A 92 1.45 -12.18 -13.60
N ARG A 93 1.43 -11.76 -14.88
CA ARG A 93 2.31 -12.33 -15.91
C ARG A 93 3.78 -12.13 -15.60
N LEU A 94 4.15 -10.93 -15.13
CA LEU A 94 5.52 -10.63 -14.73
C LEU A 94 5.94 -11.39 -13.45
N SER A 95 4.98 -11.86 -12.65
CA SER A 95 5.21 -12.56 -11.37
C SER A 95 5.25 -14.10 -11.51
N ALA A 96 5.18 -14.63 -12.74
CA ALA A 96 5.20 -16.06 -13.06
C ALA A 96 4.14 -16.92 -12.32
N GLY A 97 2.99 -16.36 -11.94
CA GLY A 97 1.97 -17.08 -11.21
C GLY A 97 1.14 -18.04 -12.08
N ASP A 98 1.10 -19.33 -11.73
CA ASP A 98 0.25 -20.35 -12.36
C ASP A 98 -1.12 -20.42 -11.67
N TRP A 99 -2.14 -19.89 -12.34
CA TRP A 99 -3.49 -19.69 -11.79
C TRP A 99 -4.59 -20.47 -12.52
N ALA A 100 -4.22 -21.49 -13.31
CA ALA A 100 -5.17 -22.31 -14.08
C ALA A 100 -6.34 -22.85 -13.23
N THR A 101 -6.08 -23.17 -11.96
CA THR A 101 -7.08 -23.68 -11.01
C THR A 101 -8.18 -22.67 -10.67
N TYR A 102 -7.85 -21.39 -10.46
CA TYR A 102 -8.87 -20.36 -10.16
C TYR A 102 -9.71 -20.00 -11.38
N ALA A 103 -9.09 -19.98 -12.57
CA ALA A 103 -9.81 -19.78 -13.82
C ALA A 103 -10.84 -20.90 -14.05
N ALA A 104 -10.47 -22.15 -13.73
CA ALA A 104 -11.39 -23.28 -13.77
C ALA A 104 -12.54 -23.11 -12.75
N GLU A 105 -12.27 -22.67 -11.53
CA GLU A 105 -13.29 -22.45 -10.51
C GLU A 105 -14.28 -21.32 -10.89
N ILE A 106 -13.78 -20.19 -11.42
CA ILE A 106 -14.64 -19.11 -11.93
C ILE A 106 -15.50 -19.60 -13.10
N SER A 107 -14.92 -20.36 -14.04
CA SER A 107 -15.64 -20.91 -15.19
C SER A 107 -16.78 -21.84 -14.74
N GLN A 108 -16.55 -22.63 -13.69
CA GLN A 108 -17.57 -23.49 -13.10
C GLN A 108 -18.66 -22.69 -12.37
N ARG A 109 -18.33 -21.59 -11.68
CA ARG A 109 -19.33 -20.72 -11.01
C ARG A 109 -20.15 -19.87 -11.98
N ALA A 110 -19.59 -19.52 -13.14
CA ALA A 110 -20.26 -18.72 -14.16
C ALA A 110 -21.25 -19.52 -15.04
N ARG A 111 -21.35 -20.85 -14.85
CA ARG A 111 -22.42 -21.69 -15.41
C ARG A 111 -23.56 -21.82 -14.39
N PRO A 112 -24.60 -20.97 -14.44
CA PRO A 112 -25.88 -21.31 -13.84
C PRO A 112 -26.54 -22.41 -14.69
N THR A 113 -27.19 -23.36 -14.01
CA THR A 113 -28.11 -24.34 -14.61
C THR A 113 -29.49 -23.72 -14.75
#